data_AF-A0A7Y3M4B7-F1
#
_entry.id   AF-A0A7Y3M4B7-F1
#
_cell.length_a   1.000
_cell.length_b   1.000
_cell.length_c   1.000
_cell.angle_alpha   90.00
_cell.angle_beta   90.00
_cell.angle_gamma   90.00
#
_symmetry.space_group_name_H-M   'P 1'
#
loop_
_entity.id
_entity.type
_entity.pdbx_description
1 polymer ?
#
loop_
_entity_poly.entity_id
_entity_poly.type
_entity_poly.pdbx_seq_one_letter_code
_entity_poly.pdbx_strand_id
1 'polypeptide(L)' 'HLIIKYTGNPKDQIKGVVYEVTEAELAIADQYETADYRREQVVLVSGTESWVYVK' A
#
# COMPACT_ATOMS: atom_id res chain seq x y z
N HIS A 1 -0.08 15.41 -4.01
CA HIS A 1 0.31 14.03 -3.67
C HIS A 1 -0.06 13.77 -2.21
N LEU A 2 -0.91 12.78 -1.96
CA LEU A 2 -1.18 12.29 -0.61
C LEU A 2 -0.10 11.24 -0.32
N ILE A 3 0.75 11.48 0.67
CA ILE A 3 1.80 10.53 1.07
C ILE A 3 1.33 9.83 2.34
N ILE A 4 1.28 8.49 2.30
CA ILE A 4 0.96 7.67 3.47
C ILE A 4 2.24 7.48 4.27
N LYS A 5 2.20 7.79 5.56
CA LYS A 5 3.30 7.60 6.51
C LYS A 5 2.85 6.69 7.64
N TYR A 6 3.65 5.67 7.94
CA TYR A 6 3.42 4.81 9.10
C TYR A 6 3.64 5.58 10.40
N THR A 7 2.62 5.65 11.27
CA THR A 7 2.66 6.37 12.55
C THR A 7 2.83 5.46 13.77
N GLY A 8 2.66 4.14 13.62
CA GLY A 8 2.67 3.17 14.73
C GLY A 8 1.45 3.25 15.65
N ASN A 9 0.50 4.15 15.41
CA ASN A 9 -0.71 4.29 16.20
C ASN A 9 -1.87 3.50 15.56
N PRO A 10 -2.41 2.47 16.23
CA PRO A 10 -3.49 1.63 15.67
C PRO A 10 -4.84 2.38 15.50
N LYS A 11 -4.97 3.59 16.06
CA LYS A 11 -6.14 4.46 15.85
C LYS A 11 -6.07 5.26 14.56
N ASP A 12 -4.89 5.38 13.94
CA ASP A 12 -4.72 6.10 12.69
C ASP A 12 -5.12 5.17 11.54
N GLN A 13 -6.29 5.42 10.97
CA GLN A 13 -6.86 4.62 9.90
C GLN A 13 -7.18 5.50 8.70
N ILE A 14 -6.84 5.01 7.51
CA ILE A 14 -7.17 5.66 6.25
C ILE A 14 -8.23 4.81 5.56
N LYS A 15 -9.36 5.43 5.19
CA LYS A 15 -10.35 4.76 4.33
C LYS A 15 -9.75 4.62 2.94
N GLY A 16 -9.63 3.40 2.45
CA GLY A 16 -9.10 3.08 1.13
C GLY A 16 -9.95 2.02 0.43
N VAL A 17 -9.52 1.66 -0.77
CA VAL A 17 -10.08 0.57 -1.57
C VAL A 17 -8.94 -0.39 -1.89
N VAL A 18 -9.24 -1.68 -1.85
CA VAL A 18 -8.31 -2.73 -2.26
C VAL A 18 -8.74 -3.21 -3.62
N TYR A 19 -7.77 -3.33 -4.52
CA TYR A 19 -7.97 -3.93 -5.83
C TYR A 19 -7.19 -5.24 -5.87
N GLU A 20 -7.82 -6.27 -6.43
CA GLU A 20 -7.12 -7.48 -6.82
C GLU A 20 -6.37 -7.18 -8.11
N VAL A 21 -5.06 -7.37 -8.10
CA VAL A 21 -4.18 -7.12 -9.24
C VAL A 21 -3.36 -8.37 -9.53
N THR A 22 -3.06 -8.58 -10.80
CA THR A 22 -2.16 -9.65 -11.24
C THR A 22 -0.70 -9.29 -10.95
N GLU A 23 0.19 -10.29 -10.91
CA GLU A 23 1.62 -10.05 -10.72
C GLU A 23 2.22 -9.13 -11.79
N ALA A 24 1.71 -9.21 -13.04
CA ALA A 24 2.14 -8.36 -14.14
C ALA A 24 1.74 -6.90 -13.92
N GLU A 25 0.52 -6.64 -13.44
CA GLU A 25 0.06 -5.29 -13.09
C GLU A 25 0.81 -4.73 -11.87
N LEU A 26 1.12 -5.59 -10.90
CA LEU A 26 1.93 -5.21 -9.74
C LEU A 26 3.34 -4.79 -10.17
N ALA A 27 3.97 -5.52 -11.10
CA ALA A 27 5.29 -5.18 -11.63
C ALA A 27 5.29 -3.87 -12.44
N ILE A 28 4.18 -3.53 -13.10
CA ILE A 28 4.02 -2.23 -13.77
C ILE A 28 3.89 -1.10 -12.74
N ALA A 29 3.16 -1.33 -11.65
CA ALA A 29 3.03 -0.37 -10.55
C ALA A 29 4.41 -0.10 -9.88
N ASP A 30 5.21 -1.15 -9.65
CA ASP A 30 6.58 -1.03 -9.12
C ASP A 30 7.47 -0.14 -10.02
N GLN A 31 7.28 -0.17 -11.34
CA GLN A 31 8.06 0.65 -12.28
C GLN A 31 7.71 2.14 -12.23
N TYR A 32 6.48 2.49 -11.86
CA TYR A 32 5.98 3.87 -11.95
C TYR A 32 6.48 4.80 -10.82
N GLU A 33 6.88 4.25 -9.66
CA GLU A 33 7.23 5.02 -8.45
C GLU A 33 8.67 4.80 -7.96
N THR A 34 9.60 4.68 -8.92
CA THR A 34 10.94 4.05 -8.82
C THR A 34 12.01 4.69 -7.90
N ALA A 35 11.66 5.56 -6.95
CA ALA A 35 12.70 6.10 -6.05
C ALA A 35 12.29 6.35 -4.59
N ASP A 36 10.99 6.46 -4.30
CA ASP A 36 10.55 7.04 -3.01
C ASP A 36 9.52 6.21 -2.26
N TYR A 37 9.06 5.10 -2.83
CA TYR A 37 8.01 4.29 -2.22
C TYR A 37 8.49 2.85 -2.03
N ARG A 38 8.36 2.36 -0.81
CA ARG A 38 8.62 0.98 -0.45
C ARG A 38 7.29 0.22 -0.40
N ARG A 39 7.29 -0.98 -0.95
CA ARG A 39 6.15 -1.89 -0.87
C ARG A 39 6.20 -2.64 0.45
N GLU A 40 5.15 -2.50 1.26
CA GLU A 40 4.97 -3.25 2.51
C GLU A 40 3.71 -4.11 2.43
N GLN A 41 3.79 -5.34 2.96
CA GLN A 41 2.62 -6.20 3.13
C GLN A 41 1.94 -5.83 4.44
N VAL A 42 0.64 -5.55 4.39
CA VAL A 42 -0.16 -5.21 5.57
C VAL A 42 -1.43 -6.04 5.60
N VAL A 43 -1.90 -6.32 6.81
CA VAL A 43 -3.25 -6.86 7.04
C VAL A 43 -4.17 -5.68 7.27
N LEU A 44 -5.21 -5.56 6.45
CA LEU A 44 -6.19 -4.51 6.58
C LEU A 44 -7.15 -4.80 7.73
N VAL A 45 -7.88 -3.78 8.20
CA VAL A 45 -8.91 -3.95 9.24
C VAL A 45 -9.99 -4.95 8.81
N SER A 46 -10.20 -5.14 7.50
CA SER A 46 -11.08 -6.18 6.93
C SER A 46 -10.57 -7.62 7.10
N GLY A 47 -9.32 -7.80 7.54
CA GLY A 47 -8.64 -9.10 7.61
C GLY A 47 -7.97 -9.53 6.31
N THR A 48 -8.03 -8.70 5.27
CA THR A 48 -7.43 -9.00 3.96
C THR A 48 -5.95 -8.61 3.95
N GLU A 49 -5.09 -9.52 3.49
CA GLU A 49 -3.69 -9.20 3.19
C GLU A 49 -3.60 -8.39 1.89
N SER A 50 -2.85 -7.29 1.92
CA SER A 50 -2.68 -6.42 0.76
C SER A 50 -1.31 -5.76 0.76
N TRP A 51 -0.90 -5.29 -0.41
CA TRP A 51 0.33 -4.55 -0.61
C TRP A 51 0.03 -3.05 -0.58
N VAL A 52 0.76 -2.30 0.23
CA VAL A 52 0.69 -0.83 0.28
C VAL A 52 2.03 -0.22 -0.08
N TYR A 53 1.99 0.88 -0.81
CA TYR A 53 3.16 1.70 -1.11
C TYR A 53 3.23 2.84 -0.09
N VAL A 54 4.30 2.85 0.70
CA VAL A 54 4.55 3.86 1.74
C VAL A 54 5.87 4.56 1.46
N LYS A 55 5.97 5.83 1.86
CA LYS A 55 7.23 6.58 1.84
C LYS A 55 7.73 6.78 3.28
#